data_AF-A0A971Z0E0-F1
#
_entry.id   AF-A0A971Z0E0-F1
#
_cell.length_a   1.000
_cell.length_b   1.000
_cell.length_c   1.000
_cell.angle_alpha   90.00
_cell.angle_beta   90.00
_cell.angle_gamma   90.00
#
_symmetry.space_group_name_H-M   'P 1'
#
loop_
_entity.id
_entity.type
_entity.pdbx_description
1 polymer ?
#
loop_
_entity_poly.entity_id
_entity_poly.type
_entity_poly.pdbx_seq_one_letter_code
_entity_poly.pdbx_strand_id
1 'polypeptide(L)' 'VRADVTYPPSMIATGISCAVMAMRGEKLNGFYQAKIPSKIILAAELITQENAAEYYVPESVF' A
#
# COMPACT_ATOMS: atom_id res chain seq x y z
N VAL A 1 -2.68 13.72 -22.40
CA VAL A 1 -1.62 12.82 -21.90
C VAL A 1 -2.27 11.49 -21.57
N ARG A 2 -1.73 10.36 -22.03
CA ARG A 2 -2.20 9.02 -21.62
C ARG A 2 -1.37 8.58 -20.41
N ALA A 3 -2.05 8.30 -19.32
CA ALA A 3 -1.49 7.84 -18.05
C ALA A 3 -2.51 6.90 -17.42
N ASP A 4 -2.06 6.04 -16.50
CA ASP A 4 -2.91 5.13 -15.74
C ASP A 4 -2.90 5.51 -14.25
N VAL A 5 -3.80 4.96 -13.45
CA VAL A 5 -3.91 5.26 -12.01
C VAL A 5 -3.97 3.97 -11.22
N THR A 6 -3.16 3.86 -10.17
CA THR A 6 -3.13 2.64 -9.36
C THR A 6 -4.43 2.47 -8.55
N TYR A 7 -4.99 1.28 -8.59
CA TYR A 7 -5.83 0.75 -7.51
C TYR A 7 -5.24 -0.61 -7.11
N PRO A 8 -4.14 -0.62 -6.35
CA PRO A 8 -3.20 -1.72 -6.39
C PRO A 8 -3.76 -2.95 -5.66
N PRO A 9 -3.81 -4.15 -6.30
CA PRO A 9 -4.18 -5.39 -5.60
C PRO A 9 -3.19 -5.71 -4.47
N SER A 10 -1.98 -5.17 -4.52
CA SER A 10 -0.97 -5.24 -3.46
C SER A 10 -1.34 -4.47 -2.18
N MET A 11 -2.51 -3.82 -2.10
CA MET A 11 -3.03 -3.23 -0.84
C MET A 11 -3.04 -4.22 0.34
N ILE A 12 -3.16 -5.52 0.06
CA ILE A 12 -3.08 -6.58 1.07
C ILE A 12 -1.70 -6.65 1.76
N ALA A 13 -0.63 -6.29 1.05
CA ALA A 13 0.72 -6.25 1.61
C ALA A 13 0.82 -5.23 2.77
N THR A 14 0.15 -4.08 2.63
CA THR A 14 0.03 -3.10 3.72
C THR A 14 -0.73 -3.68 4.91
N GLY A 15 -1.83 -4.40 4.67
CA GLY A 15 -2.59 -5.07 5.72
C GLY A 15 -1.77 -6.13 6.48
N ILE A 16 -1.01 -6.96 5.77
CA ILE A 16 -0.11 -7.95 6.36
C ILE A 16 0.97 -7.25 7.19
N SER A 17 1.55 -6.17 6.69
CA SER A 17 2.55 -5.38 7.41
C SER A 17 1.98 -4.83 8.72
N CYS A 18 0.76 -4.27 8.70
CA CYS A 18 0.08 -3.83 9.92
C CYS A 18 -0.15 -4.99 10.91
N ALA A 19 -0.52 -6.17 10.44
CA ALA A 19 -0.71 -7.34 11.30
C ALA A 19 0.60 -7.79 11.97
N VAL A 20 1.71 -7.83 11.22
CA VAL A 20 3.04 -8.17 11.76
C VAL A 20 3.49 -7.14 12.79
N MET A 21 3.32 -5.84 12.51
CA MET A 21 3.63 -4.77 13.47
C MET A 21 2.83 -4.94 14.76
N ALA A 22 1.52 -5.21 14.65
CA ALA A 22 0.65 -5.43 15.81
C ALA A 22 1.10 -6.64 16.64
N MET A 23 1.46 -7.76 15.99
CA MET A 23 1.98 -8.95 16.70
C MET A 23 3.31 -8.69 17.42
N ARG A 24 4.15 -7.79 16.90
CA ARG A 24 5.42 -7.38 17.51
C ARG A 24 5.26 -6.33 18.61
N GLY A 25 4.04 -5.87 18.87
CA GLY A 25 3.77 -4.77 19.80
C GLY A 25 4.26 -3.41 19.29
N GLU A 26 4.57 -3.30 18.01
CA GLU A 26 4.98 -2.06 17.36
C GLU A 26 3.76 -1.15 17.16
N LYS A 27 3.96 0.15 17.37
CA LYS A 27 2.92 1.15 17.11
C LYS A 27 2.98 1.58 15.66
N LEU A 28 1.84 1.97 15.11
CA LEU A 28 1.82 2.71 13.85
C LEU A 28 2.59 4.02 14.03
N ASN A 29 3.70 4.15 13.31
CA ASN A 29 4.58 5.32 13.38
C ASN A 29 3.76 6.60 13.12
N GLY A 30 3.77 7.54 14.07
CA GLY A 30 3.02 8.79 13.99
C GLY A 30 1.64 8.82 14.65
N PHE A 31 1.11 7.70 15.14
CA PHE A 31 -0.19 7.68 15.85
C PHE A 31 -0.01 7.85 17.37
N TYR A 32 -0.21 9.08 17.86
CA TYR A 32 -0.12 9.43 19.29
C TYR A 32 -1.04 8.58 20.17
N GLN A 33 -2.25 8.28 19.69
CA GLN A 33 -3.24 7.54 20.47
C GLN A 33 -2.95 6.04 20.60
N ALA A 34 -1.94 5.51 19.89
CA ALA A 34 -1.56 4.08 19.89
C ALA A 34 -2.74 3.10 19.73
N LYS A 35 -3.83 3.53 19.09
CA LYS A 35 -5.00 2.72 18.81
C LYS A 35 -4.97 2.25 17.36
N ILE A 36 -5.54 1.07 17.13
CA ILE A 36 -5.72 0.55 15.78
C ILE A 36 -6.73 1.46 15.05
N PRO A 37 -6.39 2.00 13.88
CA PRO A 37 -7.29 2.83 13.10
C PRO A 37 -8.46 1.99 12.56
N SER A 38 -9.66 2.55 12.57
CA SER A 38 -10.85 1.89 12.00
C SER A 38 -10.87 1.88 10.47
N LYS A 39 -10.02 2.72 9.83
CA LYS A 39 -9.90 2.84 8.37
C LYS A 39 -8.50 3.29 8.00
N ILE A 40 -7.92 2.65 6.98
CA ILE A 40 -6.68 3.07 6.33
C ILE A 40 -7.03 3.32 4.85
N ILE A 41 -6.68 4.48 4.32
CA ILE A 41 -6.89 4.86 2.92
C ILE A 41 -5.51 4.92 2.27
N LEU A 42 -5.30 4.07 1.25
CA LEU A 42 -4.07 4.10 0.46
C LEU A 42 -4.22 5.12 -0.67
N ALA A 43 -3.18 5.90 -0.90
CA ALA A 43 -3.15 6.86 -1.99
C ALA A 43 -3.08 6.13 -3.34
N ALA A 44 -3.80 6.64 -4.32
CA ALA A 44 -3.64 6.22 -5.71
C ALA A 44 -2.50 7.03 -6.33
N GLU A 45 -1.64 6.37 -7.09
CA GLU A 45 -0.49 6.96 -7.77
C GLU A 45 -0.75 7.02 -9.28
N LEU A 46 -0.19 8.05 -9.93
CA LEU A 46 -0.26 8.23 -11.37
C LEU A 46 0.87 7.44 -12.03
N ILE A 47 0.51 6.51 -12.91
CA ILE A 47 1.45 5.74 -13.72
C ILE A 47 1.68 6.48 -15.04
N THR A 48 2.95 6.77 -15.30
CA THR A 48 3.44 7.36 -16.53
C THR A 48 4.42 6.40 -17.20
N GLN A 49 4.89 6.71 -18.42
CA GLN A 49 5.84 5.84 -19.12
C GLN A 49 7.17 5.72 -18.36
N GLU A 50 7.54 6.76 -17.62
CA GLU A 50 8.80 6.85 -16.89
C GLU A 50 8.82 5.96 -15.64
N ASN A 51 7.67 5.76 -14.98
CA ASN A 51 7.58 4.96 -13.74
C ASN A 51 6.86 3.60 -13.92
N ALA A 52 6.31 3.30 -15.09
CA ALA A 52 5.54 2.07 -15.35
C ALA A 52 6.29 0.78 -14.99
N ALA A 53 7.62 0.76 -15.14
CA ALA A 53 8.44 -0.40 -14.80
C ALA A 53 8.37 -0.77 -13.30
N GLU A 54 8.12 0.18 -12.41
CA GLU A 54 8.02 -0.05 -10.96
C GLU A 54 6.73 -0.80 -10.57
N TYR A 55 5.72 -0.75 -11.43
CA TYR A 55 4.41 -1.35 -11.22
C TYR A 55 4.20 -2.66 -11.97
N TYR A 56 5.19 -3.10 -12.76
CA TYR A 56 5.09 -4.31 -13.56
C TYR A 56 5.54 -5.55 -12.77
N VAL A 57 4.59 -6.47 -12.54
CA VAL A 57 4.85 -7.73 -11.83
C VAL A 57 4.55 -8.90 -12.79
N PRO A 58 5.56 -9.45 -13.49
CA PRO A 58 5.32 -10.41 -14.58
C PRO A 58 4.67 -11.73 -14.14
N GLU A 59 4.91 -12.14 -12.90
CA GLU A 59 4.32 -13.34 -12.29
C GLU A 59 2.90 -13.12 -11.76
N SER A 60 2.44 -11.87 -11.73
CA SER A 60 1.07 -11.55 -11.36
C SER A 60 0.13 -12.05 -12.45
N VAL A 61 -0.98 -12.68 -12.03
CA VAL A 61 -2.08 -13.03 -12.94
C VAL A 61 -2.95 -11.82 -13.32
N PHE A 62 -2.64 -10.66 -12.73
CA PHE A 62 -3.26 -9.34 -12.94
C PHE A 62 -2.24 -8.34 -13.46
#